data_AF-A0A7V7H9B1-F1
#
_entry.id   AF-A0A7V7H9B1-F1
#
_cell.length_a   1.000
_cell.length_b   1.000
_cell.length_c   1.000
_cell.angle_alpha   90.00
_cell.angle_beta   90.00
_cell.angle_gamma   90.00
#
_symmetry.space_group_name_H-M   'P 1'
#
loop_
_entity.id
_entity.type
_entity.pdbx_description
1 polymer ?
#
loop_
_entity_poly.entity_id
_entity_poly.type
_entity_poly.pdbx_seq_one_letter_code
_entity_poly.pdbx_strand_id
1 'polypeptide(L)'
;MKTFSKVLLAGTLALGSLAAMNVETPKAHADGASEYCRYICGPKETLNNFTIQLSDTKYRLGQNIILRATNDNAYDVHYTASFEKQYNTGWGYYDADFHFGSLLPAGTNVYEDFDAETGNGGAISEPGTYRMKIEVTHADGRVDTMYTAPITLAN
;
A
#
# COMPACT_ATOMS: atom_id res chain seq x y z
N MET A 1 13.48 -34.57 -20.01
CA MET A 1 14.70 -33.97 -20.59
C MET A 1 14.29 -32.93 -21.61
N LYS A 2 14.56 -31.64 -21.35
CA LYS A 2 14.43 -30.56 -22.34
C LYS A 2 15.72 -29.75 -22.32
N THR A 3 16.41 -29.75 -23.45
CA THR A 3 17.73 -29.18 -23.66
C THR A 3 17.59 -27.69 -23.95
N PHE A 4 18.29 -26.83 -23.21
CA PHE A 4 18.39 -25.40 -23.52
C PHE A 4 19.70 -25.14 -24.26
N SER A 5 19.58 -24.66 -25.50
CA SER A 5 20.69 -24.23 -26.36
C SER A 5 21.42 -23.04 -25.76
N LYS A 6 22.74 -23.15 -25.68
CA LYS A 6 23.64 -22.06 -25.26
C LYS A 6 23.79 -21.05 -26.42
N VAL A 7 23.41 -19.80 -26.18
CA VAL A 7 23.81 -18.68 -27.03
C VAL A 7 25.20 -18.23 -26.60
N LEU A 8 26.20 -18.49 -27.44
CA LEU A 8 27.56 -17.98 -27.28
C LEU A 8 27.64 -16.61 -27.94
N LEU A 9 27.67 -15.54 -27.13
CA LEU A 9 28.07 -14.22 -27.61
C LEU A 9 29.60 -14.12 -27.51
N ALA A 10 30.28 -14.42 -28.62
CA ALA A 10 31.70 -14.19 -28.75
C ALA A 10 31.95 -12.70 -29.03
N GLY A 11 32.38 -11.96 -28.01
CA GLY A 11 32.89 -10.61 -28.14
C GLY A 11 34.25 -10.53 -27.45
N THR A 12 35.31 -10.48 -28.24
CA THR A 12 36.69 -10.27 -27.78
C THR A 12 36.89 -8.82 -27.39
N LEU A 13 37.17 -8.55 -26.11
CA LEU A 13 37.72 -7.29 -25.63
C LEU A 13 38.94 -7.56 -24.74
N ALA A 14 39.93 -6.70 -24.92
CA ALA A 14 41.34 -6.90 -24.65
C ALA A 14 41.71 -6.91 -23.15
N LEU A 15 42.86 -7.54 -22.87
CA LEU A 15 43.47 -7.73 -21.56
C LEU A 15 43.63 -6.43 -20.76
N GLY A 16 42.81 -6.29 -19.72
CA GLY A 16 43.15 -5.61 -18.47
C GLY A 16 42.74 -6.55 -17.35
N SER A 17 43.66 -6.87 -16.44
CA SER A 17 43.50 -7.85 -15.36
C SER A 17 42.24 -7.57 -14.52
N LEU A 18 41.14 -8.26 -14.86
CA LEU A 18 39.96 -8.36 -14.04
C LEU A 18 40.25 -9.42 -12.98
N ALA A 19 40.51 -8.98 -11.75
CA ALA A 19 40.29 -9.85 -10.60
C ALA A 19 38.89 -10.43 -10.77
N ALA A 20 38.77 -11.76 -10.79
CA ALA A 20 37.50 -12.44 -10.79
C ALA A 20 36.76 -12.01 -9.51
N MET A 21 35.88 -11.01 -9.61
CA MET A 21 34.90 -10.76 -8.58
C MET A 21 33.97 -11.95 -8.63
N ASN A 22 34.16 -12.86 -7.69
CA ASN A 22 33.21 -13.91 -7.37
C ASN A 22 31.93 -13.18 -6.92
N VAL A 23 31.07 -12.82 -7.87
CA VAL A 23 29.70 -12.41 -7.59
C VAL A 23 28.96 -13.70 -7.23
N GLU A 24 29.31 -14.24 -6.07
CA GLU A 24 28.33 -14.88 -5.24
C GLU A 24 27.34 -13.79 -4.89
N THR A 25 26.38 -13.60 -5.79
CA THR A 25 25.11 -13.00 -5.43
C THR A 25 24.69 -13.79 -4.21
N PRO A 26 24.57 -13.19 -3.01
CA PRO A 26 23.87 -13.88 -1.96
C PRO A 26 22.51 -14.15 -2.59
N LYS A 27 22.19 -15.44 -2.80
CA LYS A 27 20.79 -15.81 -2.92
C LYS A 27 20.21 -15.31 -1.61
N ALA A 28 19.60 -14.14 -1.63
CA ALA A 28 18.64 -13.75 -0.64
C ALA A 28 17.53 -14.78 -0.80
N HIS A 29 17.70 -15.90 -0.11
CA HIS A 29 16.67 -16.88 0.14
C HIS A 29 15.67 -16.12 1.01
N ALA A 30 14.73 -15.45 0.35
CA ALA A 30 13.54 -14.91 0.99
C ALA A 30 12.60 -16.08 1.24
N ASP A 31 13.04 -17.04 2.05
CA ASP A 31 12.16 -18.04 2.64
C ASP A 31 11.31 -17.31 3.68
N GLY A 32 10.17 -16.76 3.25
CA GLY A 32 9.14 -16.23 4.14
C GLY A 32 8.45 -14.93 3.71
N ALA A 33 9.00 -14.19 2.75
CA ALA A 33 8.26 -13.08 2.14
C ALA A 33 7.45 -13.64 0.98
N SER A 34 6.15 -13.86 1.17
CA SER A 34 5.25 -14.13 0.05
C SER A 34 5.50 -13.09 -1.05
N GLU A 35 5.44 -13.50 -2.31
CA GLU A 35 5.58 -12.64 -3.49
C GLU A 35 4.65 -11.40 -3.45
N TYR A 36 3.66 -11.40 -2.56
CA TYR A 36 2.70 -10.34 -2.25
C TYR A 36 3.26 -9.16 -1.44
N CYS A 37 4.28 -9.32 -0.61
CA CYS A 37 4.75 -8.28 0.32
C CYS A 37 5.90 -7.43 -0.27
N ARG A 38 5.76 -6.92 -1.50
CA ARG A 38 6.80 -6.04 -2.09
C ARG A 38 6.64 -4.56 -1.78
N TYR A 39 5.42 -4.08 -1.51
CA TYR A 39 5.17 -2.63 -1.32
C TYR A 39 4.05 -2.27 -0.34
N ILE A 40 3.07 -3.16 -0.11
CA ILE A 40 1.97 -2.94 0.86
C ILE A 40 2.02 -4.07 1.89
N CYS A 41 2.63 -3.79 3.03
CA CYS A 41 2.99 -4.81 4.03
C CYS A 41 2.54 -4.43 5.45
N GLY A 42 1.88 -3.29 5.60
CA GLY A 42 1.39 -2.79 6.87
C GLY A 42 0.13 -3.53 7.34
N PRO A 43 -0.47 -3.04 8.43
CA PRO A 43 -1.66 -3.64 9.01
C PRO A 43 -2.83 -3.58 8.03
N LYS A 44 -3.69 -4.59 8.15
CA LYS A 44 -4.93 -4.70 7.39
C LYS A 44 -6.12 -4.71 8.33
N GLU A 45 -7.18 -4.05 7.91
CA GLU A 45 -8.47 -4.04 8.57
C GLU A 45 -9.49 -4.57 7.58
N THR A 46 -10.41 -5.41 8.04
CA THR A 46 -11.41 -6.05 7.18
C THR A 46 -12.80 -5.91 7.79
N LEU A 47 -13.77 -5.48 6.98
CA LEU A 47 -15.17 -5.38 7.34
C LEU A 47 -16.01 -5.91 6.18
N ASN A 48 -16.88 -6.89 6.42
CA ASN A 48 -17.78 -7.45 5.40
C ASN A 48 -17.05 -7.82 4.09
N ASN A 49 -15.93 -8.55 4.20
CA ASN A 49 -15.07 -8.94 3.06
C ASN A 49 -14.50 -7.78 2.22
N PHE A 50 -14.60 -6.54 2.72
CA PHE A 50 -13.86 -5.40 2.20
C PHE A 50 -12.66 -5.15 3.11
N THR A 51 -11.47 -5.06 2.54
CA THR A 51 -10.21 -4.94 3.29
C THR A 51 -9.48 -3.67 2.90
N ILE A 52 -8.98 -2.94 3.90
CA ILE A 52 -8.05 -1.83 3.70
C ILE A 52 -6.72 -2.22 4.33
N GLN A 53 -5.64 -2.15 3.55
CA GLN A 53 -4.29 -2.43 4.02
C GLN A 53 -3.38 -1.23 3.80
N LEU A 54 -2.71 -0.82 4.87
CA LEU A 54 -1.69 0.23 4.82
C LEU A 54 -0.36 -0.31 4.29
N SER A 55 0.45 0.53 3.66
CA SER A 55 1.83 0.16 3.34
C SER A 55 2.73 0.14 4.58
N ASP A 56 2.54 1.11 5.48
CA ASP A 56 3.21 1.25 6.78
C ASP A 56 2.30 2.04 7.75
N THR A 57 2.70 2.18 9.00
CA THR A 57 2.07 3.04 10.02
C THR A 57 2.94 4.23 10.41
N LYS A 58 4.14 4.37 9.82
CA LYS A 58 5.08 5.44 10.14
C LYS A 58 5.57 6.11 8.87
N TYR A 59 5.32 7.41 8.76
CA TYR A 59 5.70 8.24 7.63
C TYR A 59 6.35 9.54 8.11
N ARG A 60 7.05 10.21 7.20
CA ARG A 60 7.53 11.57 7.32
C ARG A 60 6.82 12.46 6.32
N LEU A 61 6.69 13.75 6.63
CA LEU A 61 6.16 14.74 5.71
C LEU A 61 6.93 14.70 4.38
N GLY A 62 6.19 14.76 3.27
CA GLY A 62 6.72 14.58 1.91
C GLY A 62 6.74 13.12 1.44
N GLN A 63 6.35 12.15 2.27
CA GLN A 63 6.06 10.79 1.84
C GLN A 63 4.56 10.61 1.57
N ASN A 64 4.22 9.75 0.61
CA ASN A 64 2.83 9.39 0.36
C ASN A 64 2.44 8.25 1.29
N ILE A 65 1.27 8.38 1.93
CA ILE A 65 0.63 7.28 2.64
C ILE A 65 -0.06 6.44 1.58
N ILE A 66 0.28 5.15 1.50
CA ILE A 66 -0.18 4.28 0.41
C ILE A 66 -1.01 3.17 1.01
N LEU A 67 -2.15 2.90 0.39
CA LEU A 67 -3.15 1.95 0.84
C LEU A 67 -3.59 1.06 -0.32
N ARG A 68 -4.07 -0.13 0.05
CA ARG A 68 -4.80 -1.04 -0.83
C ARG A 68 -6.21 -1.22 -0.31
N ALA A 69 -7.19 -1.01 -1.16
CA ALA A 69 -8.54 -1.53 -0.96
C ALA A 69 -8.68 -2.85 -1.72
N THR A 70 -9.23 -3.87 -1.07
CA THR A 70 -9.55 -5.16 -1.68
C THR A 70 -11.02 -5.47 -1.43
N ASN A 71 -11.75 -5.80 -2.49
CA ASN A 71 -13.10 -6.32 -2.44
C ASN A 71 -13.07 -7.83 -2.70
N ASP A 72 -13.46 -8.61 -1.70
CA ASP A 72 -13.68 -10.06 -1.80
C ASP A 72 -15.17 -10.42 -1.75
N ASN A 73 -16.06 -9.44 -1.98
CA ASN A 73 -17.50 -9.67 -2.03
C ASN A 73 -17.96 -10.19 -3.40
N ALA A 74 -19.11 -10.86 -3.38
CA ALA A 74 -19.85 -11.26 -4.58
C ALA A 74 -20.65 -10.10 -5.21
N TYR A 75 -20.47 -8.87 -4.72
CA TYR A 75 -21.13 -7.65 -5.18
C TYR A 75 -20.14 -6.48 -5.21
N ASP A 76 -20.47 -5.47 -6.02
CA ASP A 76 -19.67 -4.26 -6.14
C ASP A 76 -19.75 -3.43 -4.86
N VAL A 77 -18.64 -2.80 -4.48
CA VAL A 77 -18.53 -2.00 -3.26
C VAL A 77 -18.17 -0.57 -3.61
N HIS A 78 -19.04 0.37 -3.24
CA HIS A 78 -18.71 1.79 -3.21
C HIS A 78 -18.07 2.14 -1.87
N TYR A 79 -16.97 2.88 -1.87
CA TYR A 79 -16.40 3.38 -0.63
C TYR A 79 -15.81 4.77 -0.79
N THR A 80 -15.77 5.50 0.32
CA THR A 80 -15.06 6.78 0.45
C THR A 80 -14.04 6.69 1.57
N ALA A 81 -13.01 7.54 1.48
CA ALA A 81 -11.99 7.62 2.49
C ALA A 81 -11.70 9.08 2.88
N SER A 82 -11.55 9.32 4.17
CA SER A 82 -11.23 10.62 4.77
C SER A 82 -10.29 10.43 5.96
N PHE A 83 -9.68 11.52 6.44
CA PHE A 83 -8.78 11.46 7.59
C PHE A 83 -9.46 11.89 8.89
N GLU A 84 -9.07 11.23 9.96
CA GLU A 84 -9.25 11.72 11.32
C GLU A 84 -7.88 11.88 11.99
N LYS A 85 -7.78 12.89 12.87
CA LYS A 85 -6.60 13.16 13.67
C LYS A 85 -6.88 12.82 15.13
N GLN A 86 -5.87 12.28 15.81
CA GLN A 86 -5.91 12.07 17.24
C GLN A 86 -5.64 13.40 17.95
N TYR A 87 -6.64 13.94 18.63
CA TYR A 87 -6.54 15.09 19.52
C TYR A 87 -6.53 14.64 20.99
N ASN A 88 -6.29 15.58 21.91
CA ASN A 88 -6.38 15.31 23.35
C ASN A 88 -7.78 14.88 23.80
N THR A 89 -8.82 15.26 23.04
CA THR A 89 -10.23 14.92 23.29
C THR A 89 -10.65 13.58 22.66
N GLY A 90 -9.75 12.91 21.92
CA GLY A 90 -10.05 11.72 21.14
C GLY A 90 -9.81 11.92 19.64
N TRP A 91 -10.24 10.93 18.85
CA TRP A 91 -10.25 11.02 17.40
C TRP A 91 -11.30 12.03 16.93
N GLY A 92 -10.92 12.89 15.99
CA GLY A 92 -11.82 13.86 15.39
C GLY A 92 -11.56 14.02 13.91
N TYR A 93 -12.56 14.53 13.20
CA TYR A 93 -12.45 14.88 11.78
C TYR A 93 -11.24 15.80 11.55
N TYR A 94 -10.48 15.49 10.52
CA TYR A 94 -9.39 16.33 10.04
C TYR A 94 -9.75 16.82 8.64
N ASP A 95 -9.79 18.14 8.48
CA ASP A 95 -10.06 18.79 7.20
C ASP A 95 -8.81 18.67 6.30
N ALA A 96 -8.65 17.49 5.72
CA ALA A 96 -7.66 17.20 4.70
C ALA A 96 -8.18 17.64 3.34
N ASP A 97 -7.29 18.16 2.48
CA ASP A 97 -7.55 18.27 1.05
C ASP A 97 -7.45 16.87 0.39
N PHE A 98 -8.32 15.95 0.82
CA PHE A 98 -8.33 14.56 0.40
C PHE A 98 -9.77 14.04 0.35
N HIS A 99 -10.21 13.75 -0.87
CA HIS A 99 -11.55 13.23 -1.13
C HIS A 99 -11.43 12.04 -2.07
N PHE A 100 -11.16 10.87 -1.50
CA PHE A 100 -11.10 9.64 -2.26
C PHE A 100 -12.45 8.92 -2.22
N GLY A 101 -12.90 8.47 -3.38
CA GLY A 101 -14.06 7.59 -3.50
C GLY A 101 -13.96 6.75 -4.75
N SER A 102 -14.33 5.48 -4.65
CA SER A 102 -14.22 4.53 -5.75
C SER A 102 -15.32 3.47 -5.69
N LEU A 103 -15.49 2.76 -6.81
CA LEU A 103 -16.33 1.58 -6.95
C LEU A 103 -15.41 0.39 -7.27
N LEU A 104 -15.30 -0.55 -6.33
CA LEU A 104 -14.59 -1.80 -6.55
C LEU A 104 -15.57 -2.87 -7.05
N PRO A 105 -15.35 -3.45 -8.24
CA PRO A 105 -16.19 -4.53 -8.73
C PRO A 105 -16.18 -5.76 -7.81
N ALA A 106 -17.23 -6.56 -7.91
CA ALA A 106 -17.30 -7.89 -7.32
C ALA A 106 -16.18 -8.80 -7.85
N GLY A 107 -15.63 -9.64 -6.98
CA GLY A 107 -14.65 -10.64 -7.37
C GLY A 107 -13.82 -11.10 -6.19
N THR A 108 -12.87 -12.00 -6.45
CA THR A 108 -11.89 -12.45 -5.46
C THR A 108 -10.57 -11.77 -5.72
N ASN A 109 -10.00 -11.12 -4.71
CA ASN A 109 -8.79 -10.30 -4.79
C ASN A 109 -8.90 -9.19 -5.86
N VAL A 110 -10.08 -8.59 -6.03
CA VAL A 110 -10.19 -7.34 -6.81
C VAL A 110 -9.69 -6.23 -5.92
N TYR A 111 -8.59 -5.59 -6.30
CA TYR A 111 -7.98 -4.54 -5.50
C TYR A 111 -7.62 -3.31 -6.32
N GLU A 112 -7.54 -2.18 -5.63
CA GLU A 112 -6.92 -0.95 -6.14
C GLU A 112 -6.00 -0.38 -5.07
N ASP A 113 -4.96 0.30 -5.54
CA ASP A 113 -4.05 1.05 -4.68
C ASP A 113 -4.35 2.53 -4.82
N PHE A 114 -4.31 3.25 -3.71
CA PHE A 114 -4.47 4.70 -3.68
C PHE A 114 -3.57 5.31 -2.62
N ASP A 115 -3.31 6.60 -2.76
CA ASP A 115 -2.38 7.29 -1.88
C ASP A 115 -2.87 8.69 -1.48
N ALA A 116 -2.37 9.13 -0.34
CA ALA A 116 -2.55 10.48 0.17
C ALA A 116 -1.19 11.15 0.32
N GLU A 117 -0.98 12.24 -0.42
CA GLU A 117 0.24 13.04 -0.36
C GLU A 117 0.34 13.76 0.99
N THR A 118 1.55 13.84 1.56
CA THR A 118 1.80 14.60 2.78
C THR A 118 2.80 15.72 2.53
N GLY A 119 2.76 16.76 3.36
CA GLY A 119 3.64 17.94 3.22
C GLY A 119 2.90 19.15 2.66
N ASN A 120 3.67 20.13 2.17
CA ASN A 120 3.10 21.40 1.71
C ASN A 120 2.23 21.19 0.47
N GLY A 121 0.93 21.49 0.58
CA GLY A 121 -0.04 21.27 -0.49
C GLY A 121 -0.55 19.84 -0.62
N GLY A 122 -0.15 18.93 0.29
CA GLY A 122 -0.70 17.57 0.37
C GLY A 122 -1.95 17.49 1.24
N ALA A 123 -2.57 16.31 1.26
CA ALA A 123 -3.73 15.97 2.09
C ALA A 123 -3.52 16.26 3.58
N ILE A 124 -2.29 16.02 4.07
CA ILE A 124 -1.91 16.26 5.46
C ILE A 124 -0.60 17.06 5.48
N SER A 125 -0.64 18.26 6.06
CA SER A 125 0.50 19.19 6.04
C SER A 125 1.22 19.34 7.38
N GLU A 126 0.79 18.63 8.43
CA GLU A 126 1.36 18.75 9.77
C GLU A 126 1.61 17.40 10.44
N PRO A 127 2.64 17.29 11.30
CA PRO A 127 2.89 16.06 12.06
C PRO A 127 1.73 15.72 13.00
N GLY A 128 1.58 14.43 13.29
CA GLY A 128 0.55 13.96 14.19
C GLY A 128 0.29 12.47 14.07
N THR A 129 -0.75 12.02 14.77
CA THR A 129 -1.28 10.68 14.62
C THR A 129 -2.64 10.76 13.95
N TYR A 130 -2.78 10.03 12.86
CA TYR A 130 -3.95 10.02 11.99
C TYR A 130 -4.52 8.61 11.88
N ARG A 131 -5.74 8.50 11.38
CA ARG A 131 -6.30 7.25 10.86
C ARG A 131 -7.18 7.58 9.68
N MET A 132 -7.34 6.65 8.76
CA MET A 132 -8.33 6.82 7.70
C MET A 132 -9.67 6.25 8.18
N LYS A 133 -10.70 7.08 8.07
CA LYS A 133 -12.10 6.68 8.18
C LYS A 133 -12.55 6.25 6.79
N ILE A 134 -13.07 5.04 6.70
CA ILE A 134 -13.53 4.44 5.46
C ILE A 134 -15.03 4.18 5.60
N GLU A 135 -15.82 4.73 4.68
CA GLU A 135 -17.27 4.53 4.65
C GLU A 135 -17.61 3.66 3.44
N VAL A 136 -18.17 2.48 3.71
CA VAL A 136 -18.50 1.47 2.72
C VAL A 136 -20.00 1.50 2.50
N THR A 137 -20.42 1.88 1.29
CA THR A 137 -21.83 1.93 0.89
C THR A 137 -22.21 0.65 0.16
N HIS A 138 -23.16 -0.09 0.73
CA HIS A 138 -23.70 -1.32 0.17
C HIS A 138 -24.82 -1.03 -0.83
N ALA A 139 -25.17 -2.04 -1.63
CA ALA A 139 -26.24 -1.93 -2.63
C ALA A 139 -27.63 -1.60 -2.04
N ASP A 140 -27.87 -1.92 -0.76
CA ASP A 140 -29.09 -1.57 -0.02
C ASP A 140 -29.08 -0.14 0.55
N GLY A 141 -28.02 0.63 0.30
CA GLY A 141 -27.83 2.00 0.80
C GLY A 141 -27.34 2.09 2.23
N ARG A 142 -27.10 0.95 2.92
CA ARG A 142 -26.46 0.95 4.23
C ARG A 142 -25.01 1.40 4.10
N VAL A 143 -24.57 2.24 5.04
CA VAL A 143 -23.17 2.65 5.16
C VAL A 143 -22.58 2.02 6.41
N ASP A 144 -21.56 1.20 6.25
CA ASP A 144 -20.73 0.77 7.37
C ASP A 144 -19.45 1.61 7.43
N THR A 145 -18.91 1.81 8.62
CA THR A 145 -17.66 2.55 8.84
C THR A 145 -16.59 1.62 9.40
N MET A 146 -15.38 1.71 8.85
CA MET A 146 -14.18 1.10 9.42
C MET A 146 -13.06 2.13 9.50
N TYR A 147 -12.04 1.80 10.30
CA TYR A 147 -10.88 2.65 10.51
C TYR A 147 -9.62 1.86 10.26
N THR A 148 -8.60 2.50 9.69
CA THR A 148 -7.27 1.89 9.64
C THR A 148 -6.63 1.85 11.03
N ALA A 149 -5.56 1.07 11.14
CA ALA A 149 -4.61 1.27 12.23
C ALA A 149 -4.09 2.74 12.27
N PRO A 150 -3.70 3.25 13.45
CA PRO A 150 -3.13 4.59 13.56
C PRO A 150 -1.85 4.77 12.73
N ILE A 151 -1.73 5.92 12.12
CA ILE A 151 -0.64 6.35 11.25
C ILE A 151 0.09 7.49 11.94
N THR A 152 1.38 7.34 12.19
CA THR A 152 2.24 8.39 12.74
C THR A 152 2.92 9.13 11.61
N LEU A 153 2.71 10.43 11.52
CA LEU A 153 3.38 11.32 10.58
C LEU A 153 4.35 12.22 11.37
N ALA A 154 5.64 12.06 11.09
CA ALA A 154 6.71 12.89 11.63
C ALA A 154 7.17 13.94 10.61
N ASN A 155 8.05 14.84 11.04
CA ASN A 155 8.79 15.72 10.13
C ASN A 155 9.82 14.97 9.29
#